data_AF-A0A0I9R313-F1
#
_entry.id   AF-A0A0I9R313-F1
#
_cell.length_a   1.000
_cell.length_b   1.000
_cell.length_c   1.000
_cell.angle_alpha   90.00
_cell.angle_beta   90.00
_cell.angle_gamma   90.00
#
_symmetry.space_group_name_H-M   'P 1'
#
loop_
_entity.id
_entity.type
_entity.pdbx_description
1 polymer ?
#
loop_
_entity_poly.entity_id
_entity_poly.type
_entity_poly.pdbx_seq_one_letter_code
_entity_poly.pdbx_strand_id
1 'polypeptide(L)'
;MAKLCPKEKAFCLTKALQGQCYGNSIKAETLKRTCPCACDVAHFDRIQSCCKTVGRREMEFCLPLCRYNTTLNELNTSLGYKCVSQLTTWAYCAADVRDNTACCTQKGIAPDCLSFCKGDVPTCDLQSLFTYQPCLRYIETITHCHMENLLSAPRWDPNWAARCDWDESD
;
A
#
# COMPACT_ATOMS: atom_id res chain seq x y z
N MET A 1 1.44 -1.81 -19.05
CA MET A 1 0.06 -2.33 -18.99
C MET A 1 -0.35 -3.23 -20.17
N ALA A 2 -0.31 -2.81 -21.44
CA ALA A 2 -0.78 -3.64 -22.58
C ALA A 2 -0.13 -5.05 -22.66
N LYS A 3 1.17 -5.16 -22.36
CA LYS A 3 1.89 -6.43 -22.27
C LYS A 3 1.46 -7.30 -21.08
N LEU A 4 0.99 -6.68 -20.00
CA LEU A 4 0.61 -7.34 -18.74
C LEU A 4 -0.85 -7.82 -18.76
N CYS A 5 -1.73 -7.10 -19.47
CA CYS A 5 -3.16 -7.43 -19.58
C CYS A 5 -3.60 -7.68 -21.02
N PRO A 6 -3.01 -8.69 -21.72
CA PRO A 6 -3.25 -8.91 -23.15
C PRO A 6 -4.70 -9.34 -23.48
N LYS A 7 -5.46 -9.81 -22.48
CA LYS A 7 -6.85 -10.24 -22.63
C LYS A 7 -7.87 -9.11 -22.45
N GLU A 8 -7.46 -7.95 -21.93
CA GLU A 8 -8.37 -6.84 -21.69
C GLU A 8 -8.45 -5.88 -22.88
N LYS A 9 -9.62 -5.27 -23.06
CA LYS A 9 -9.86 -4.31 -24.14
C LYS A 9 -8.99 -3.05 -23.95
N ALA A 10 -8.63 -2.41 -25.06
CA ALA A 10 -7.87 -1.15 -25.03
C ALA A 10 -8.50 -0.08 -24.12
N PHE A 11 -9.84 -0.03 -24.07
CA PHE A 11 -10.58 0.84 -23.15
C PHE A 11 -10.18 0.64 -21.68
N CYS A 12 -9.97 -0.60 -21.21
CA CYS A 12 -9.55 -0.89 -19.83
C CYS A 12 -8.18 -0.27 -19.54
N LEU A 13 -7.24 -0.45 -20.47
CA LEU A 13 -5.88 0.10 -20.36
C LEU A 13 -5.91 1.63 -20.29
N THR A 14 -6.67 2.28 -21.16
CA THR A 14 -6.82 3.75 -21.18
C THR A 14 -7.42 4.26 -19.88
N LYS A 15 -8.48 3.63 -19.37
CA LYS A 15 -9.19 4.09 -18.17
C LYS A 15 -8.35 3.88 -16.90
N ALA A 16 -7.62 2.77 -16.81
CA ALA A 16 -6.69 2.52 -15.74
C ALA A 16 -5.54 3.54 -15.71
N LEU A 17 -4.92 3.84 -16.87
CA LEU A 17 -3.90 4.89 -16.99
C LEU A 17 -4.40 6.29 -16.65
N GLN A 18 -5.69 6.56 -16.87
CA GLN A 18 -6.35 7.81 -16.47
C GLN A 18 -6.68 7.87 -14.96
N GLY A 19 -6.25 6.89 -14.16
CA GLY A 19 -6.51 6.83 -12.72
C GLY A 19 -7.96 6.55 -12.35
N GLN A 20 -8.79 6.07 -13.29
CA GLN A 20 -10.23 5.88 -13.04
C GLN A 20 -10.56 4.60 -12.28
N CYS A 21 -9.56 3.76 -12.00
CA CYS A 21 -9.71 2.61 -11.12
C CYS A 21 -9.60 2.98 -9.63
N TYR A 22 -9.16 4.19 -9.27
CA TYR A 22 -8.92 4.57 -7.88
C TYR A 22 -10.19 5.07 -7.18
N GLY A 23 -10.25 4.85 -5.86
CA GLY A 23 -11.34 5.29 -5.02
C GLY A 23 -12.56 4.37 -5.05
N ASN A 24 -13.67 4.85 -4.49
CA ASN A 24 -14.93 4.13 -4.30
C ASN A 24 -16.11 4.70 -5.11
N SER A 25 -15.84 5.52 -6.14
CA SER A 25 -16.92 5.99 -7.02
C SER A 25 -17.55 4.80 -7.77
N ILE A 26 -18.85 4.89 -8.09
CA ILE A 26 -19.56 3.89 -8.91
C ILE A 26 -18.78 3.55 -10.19
N LYS A 27 -18.15 4.56 -10.80
CA LYS A 27 -17.32 4.42 -11.99
C LYS A 27 -16.07 3.58 -11.72
N ALA A 28 -15.35 3.85 -10.63
CA ALA A 28 -14.16 3.10 -10.25
C ALA A 28 -14.51 1.65 -9.90
N GLU A 29 -15.59 1.42 -9.15
CA GLU A 29 -16.06 0.07 -8.81
C GLU A 29 -16.47 -0.73 -10.05
N THR A 30 -17.18 -0.10 -10.99
CA THR A 30 -17.56 -0.72 -12.26
C THR A 30 -16.32 -1.09 -13.09
N LEU A 31 -15.31 -0.22 -13.11
CA LEU A 31 -14.05 -0.49 -13.80
C LEU A 31 -13.27 -1.63 -13.13
N LYS A 32 -13.16 -1.68 -11.79
CA LYS A 32 -12.49 -2.80 -11.09
C LYS A 32 -13.14 -4.15 -11.42
N ARG A 33 -14.47 -4.19 -11.59
CA ARG A 33 -15.19 -5.42 -11.98
C ARG A 33 -15.03 -5.78 -13.46
N THR A 34 -15.02 -4.77 -14.34
CA THR A 34 -15.00 -4.97 -15.80
C THR A 34 -13.58 -5.11 -16.37
N CYS A 35 -12.61 -4.49 -15.71
CA CYS A 35 -11.20 -4.37 -16.09
C CYS A 35 -10.28 -4.77 -14.93
N PRO A 36 -10.43 -5.98 -14.36
CA PRO A 36 -9.71 -6.39 -13.16
C PRO A 36 -8.19 -6.33 -13.32
N CYS A 37 -7.63 -6.83 -14.42
CA CYS A 37 -6.19 -6.83 -14.64
C CYS A 37 -5.64 -5.41 -14.78
N ALA A 38 -6.24 -4.57 -15.63
CA ALA A 38 -5.73 -3.20 -15.81
C ALA A 38 -5.83 -2.38 -14.52
N CYS A 39 -6.91 -2.56 -13.74
CA CYS A 39 -7.04 -1.92 -12.44
C CYS A 39 -6.05 -2.46 -11.40
N ASP A 40 -5.79 -3.77 -11.36
CA ASP A 40 -4.79 -4.36 -10.47
C ASP A 40 -3.38 -3.86 -10.80
N VAL A 41 -3.02 -3.81 -12.09
CA VAL A 41 -1.75 -3.25 -12.54
C VAL A 41 -1.64 -1.77 -12.17
N ALA A 42 -2.72 -0.98 -12.31
CA ALA A 42 -2.70 0.43 -11.92
C ALA A 42 -2.44 0.60 -10.41
N HIS A 43 -3.14 -0.16 -9.55
CA HIS A 43 -2.91 -0.10 -8.10
C HIS A 43 -1.51 -0.57 -7.73
N PHE A 44 -1.00 -1.63 -8.36
CA PHE A 44 0.37 -2.09 -8.18
C PHE A 44 1.38 -1.01 -8.57
N ASP A 45 1.27 -0.44 -9.77
CA ASP A 45 2.17 0.61 -10.25
C ASP A 45 2.14 1.86 -9.34
N ARG A 46 0.96 2.23 -8.80
CA ARG A 46 0.79 3.37 -7.90
C ARG A 46 1.64 3.25 -6.64
N ILE A 47 1.50 2.17 -5.90
CA ILE A 47 2.21 1.98 -4.64
C ILE A 47 3.69 1.64 -4.87
N GLN A 48 4.01 0.87 -5.91
CA GLN A 48 5.39 0.58 -6.31
C GLN A 48 6.16 1.86 -6.65
N SER A 49 5.54 2.82 -7.34
CA SER A 49 6.19 4.09 -7.68
C SER A 49 6.58 4.88 -6.43
N CYS A 50 5.71 4.90 -5.42
CA CYS A 50 6.04 5.51 -4.13
C CYS A 50 7.21 4.79 -3.47
N CYS A 51 7.10 3.47 -3.25
CA CYS A 51 8.13 2.70 -2.57
C CYS A 51 9.50 2.79 -3.23
N LYS A 52 9.56 2.77 -4.57
CA LYS A 52 10.82 2.95 -5.31
C LYS A 52 11.42 4.34 -5.17
N THR A 53 10.57 5.37 -4.97
CA THR A 53 11.01 6.76 -4.91
C THR A 53 11.48 7.15 -3.52
N VAL A 54 10.71 6.79 -2.49
CA VAL A 54 10.93 7.26 -1.12
C VAL A 54 11.57 6.22 -0.20
N GLY A 55 11.56 4.94 -0.61
CA GLY A 55 12.22 3.88 0.13
C GLY A 55 13.74 3.96 0.05
N ARG A 56 14.43 3.46 1.09
CA ARG A 56 15.89 3.37 1.12
C ARG A 56 16.39 2.19 0.28
N ARG A 57 17.72 1.96 0.28
CA ARG A 57 18.38 0.91 -0.53
C ARG A 57 17.78 -0.48 -0.31
N GLU A 58 17.39 -0.82 0.92
CA GLU A 58 16.75 -2.10 1.24
C GLU A 58 15.37 -2.28 0.61
N MET A 59 14.67 -1.17 0.31
CA MET A 59 13.33 -1.22 -0.24
C MET A 59 13.30 -1.98 -1.56
N GLU A 60 14.36 -1.95 -2.36
CA GLU A 60 14.46 -2.70 -3.62
C GLU A 60 14.21 -4.21 -3.42
N PHE A 61 14.80 -4.79 -2.38
CA PHE A 61 14.58 -6.19 -1.99
C PHE A 61 13.15 -6.45 -1.53
N CYS A 62 12.52 -5.45 -0.91
CA CYS A 62 11.19 -5.52 -0.32
C CYS A 62 10.05 -5.08 -1.25
N LEU A 63 10.36 -4.64 -2.47
CA LEU A 63 9.37 -4.28 -3.49
C LEU A 63 8.32 -5.36 -3.74
N PRO A 64 8.63 -6.67 -3.71
CA PRO A 64 7.59 -7.69 -3.83
C PRO A 64 6.48 -7.51 -2.78
N LEU A 65 6.79 -7.09 -1.56
CA LEU A 65 5.78 -6.88 -0.50
C LEU A 65 5.13 -5.48 -0.54
N CYS A 66 5.67 -4.53 -1.30
CA CYS A 66 5.06 -3.20 -1.43
C CYS A 66 3.93 -3.16 -2.45
N ARG A 67 2.78 -3.71 -2.05
CA ARG A 67 1.55 -3.76 -2.86
C ARG A 67 0.31 -3.89 -1.98
N TYR A 68 -0.84 -3.52 -2.54
CA TYR A 68 -2.13 -3.55 -1.80
C TYR A 68 -2.66 -4.95 -1.52
N ASN A 69 -2.23 -5.96 -2.27
CA ASN A 69 -2.63 -7.36 -2.10
C ASN A 69 -1.59 -8.19 -1.33
N THR A 70 -0.68 -7.56 -0.60
CA THR A 70 0.22 -8.27 0.32
C THR A 70 -0.59 -8.95 1.41
N THR A 71 -0.37 -10.24 1.58
CA THR A 71 -1.15 -11.08 2.50
C THR A 71 -0.43 -11.30 3.83
N LEU A 72 -1.18 -11.67 4.87
CA LEU A 72 -0.60 -12.08 6.16
C LEU A 72 0.38 -13.25 6.01
N ASN A 73 0.09 -14.20 5.12
CA ASN A 73 0.96 -15.34 4.87
C ASN A 73 2.32 -14.90 4.33
N GLU A 74 2.35 -13.95 3.41
CA GLU A 74 3.60 -13.41 2.87
C GLU A 74 4.40 -12.64 3.93
N LEU A 75 3.72 -11.89 4.78
CA LEU A 75 4.35 -11.18 5.90
C LEU A 75 4.92 -12.13 6.96
N ASN A 76 4.39 -13.34 7.09
CA ASN A 76 4.91 -14.39 7.99
C ASN A 76 6.03 -15.24 7.36
N THR A 77 6.44 -14.96 6.12
CA THR A 77 7.59 -15.63 5.49
C THR A 77 8.92 -15.02 5.94
N SER A 78 10.03 -15.68 5.62
CA SER A 78 11.37 -15.12 5.77
C SER A 78 11.54 -13.77 5.06
N LEU A 79 10.84 -13.55 3.94
CA LEU A 79 10.86 -12.27 3.23
C LEU A 79 10.18 -11.18 4.05
N GLY A 80 9.02 -11.48 4.63
CA GLY A 80 8.31 -10.57 5.53
C GLY A 80 9.16 -10.13 6.71
N TYR A 81 9.82 -11.08 7.38
CA TYR A 81 10.73 -10.77 8.49
C TYR A 81 11.92 -9.89 8.06
N LYS A 82 12.54 -10.16 6.90
CA LYS A 82 13.64 -9.33 6.37
C LYS A 82 13.21 -7.93 5.97
N CYS A 83 11.93 -7.74 5.65
CA CYS A 83 11.38 -6.48 5.17
C CYS A 83 10.66 -5.69 6.26
N VAL A 84 10.75 -6.10 7.51
CA VAL A 84 10.09 -5.44 8.63
C VAL A 84 10.61 -4.00 8.83
N SER A 85 11.89 -3.74 8.52
CA SER A 85 12.48 -2.39 8.51
C SER A 85 11.78 -1.45 7.54
N GLN A 86 11.20 -1.99 6.46
CA GLN A 86 10.52 -1.24 5.41
C GLN A 86 9.01 -1.04 5.67
N LEU A 87 8.52 -1.44 6.85
CA LEU A 87 7.11 -1.30 7.24
C LEU A 87 6.63 0.15 7.23
N THR A 88 7.47 1.08 7.72
CA THR A 88 7.15 2.53 7.73
C THR A 88 6.90 3.04 6.31
N THR A 89 7.79 2.72 5.37
CA THR A 89 7.68 3.07 3.95
C THR A 89 6.44 2.44 3.32
N TRP A 90 6.20 1.15 3.60
CA TRP A 90 5.02 0.45 3.12
C TRP A 90 3.73 1.15 3.56
N ALA A 91 3.61 1.47 4.85
CA ALA A 91 2.42 2.09 5.42
C ALA A 91 2.18 3.49 4.82
N TYR A 92 3.23 4.30 4.73
CA TYR A 92 3.17 5.62 4.11
C TYR A 92 2.67 5.55 2.66
N CYS A 93 3.30 4.68 1.84
CA CYS A 93 2.99 4.55 0.44
C CYS A 93 1.61 3.94 0.17
N ALA A 94 1.17 3.01 1.01
CA ALA A 94 -0.18 2.44 0.92
C ALA A 94 -1.25 3.49 1.26
N ALA A 95 -1.02 4.33 2.27
CA ALA A 95 -1.97 5.35 2.66
C ALA A 95 -2.02 6.55 1.70
N ASP A 96 -0.92 6.84 0.97
CA ASP A 96 -0.83 7.93 -0.01
C ASP A 96 -1.33 9.27 0.56
N VAL A 97 -0.85 9.59 1.77
CA VAL A 97 -1.17 10.84 2.51
C VAL A 97 -2.68 11.03 2.73
N ARG A 98 -3.41 9.92 2.94
CA ARG A 98 -4.82 9.92 3.31
C ARG A 98 -4.99 9.35 4.72
N ASP A 99 -5.81 10.04 5.54
CA ASP A 99 -6.27 9.49 6.81
C ASP A 99 -7.47 8.57 6.55
N ASN A 100 -7.26 7.25 6.64
CA ASN A 100 -8.29 6.24 6.41
C ASN A 100 -8.90 5.72 7.72
N THR A 101 -8.66 6.39 8.87
CA THR A 101 -9.11 5.91 10.18
C THR A 101 -10.62 5.79 10.30
N ALA A 102 -11.39 6.66 9.64
CA ALA A 102 -12.85 6.55 9.60
C ALA A 102 -13.31 5.23 8.98
N CYS A 103 -12.73 4.86 7.82
CA CYS A 103 -12.99 3.58 7.17
C CYS A 103 -12.58 2.40 8.06
N CYS A 104 -11.37 2.46 8.63
CA CYS A 104 -10.85 1.39 9.47
C CYS A 104 -11.66 1.18 10.76
N THR A 105 -12.10 2.26 11.40
CA THR A 105 -12.94 2.22 12.60
C THR A 105 -14.28 1.57 12.28
N GLN A 106 -14.89 1.94 11.17
CA GLN A 106 -16.14 1.34 10.71
C GLN A 106 -16.00 -0.17 10.42
N LYS A 107 -14.83 -0.61 9.92
CA LYS A 107 -14.54 -2.02 9.64
C LYS A 107 -13.97 -2.78 10.87
N GLY A 108 -13.94 -2.17 12.05
CA GLY A 108 -13.60 -2.85 13.31
C GLY A 108 -12.09 -3.06 13.56
N ILE A 109 -11.24 -2.24 12.96
CA ILE A 109 -9.80 -2.24 13.27
C ILE A 109 -9.58 -1.68 14.68
N ALA A 110 -8.75 -2.37 15.45
CA ALA A 110 -8.44 -1.99 16.83
C ALA A 110 -7.79 -0.59 16.89
N PRO A 111 -8.08 0.23 17.93
CA PRO A 111 -7.54 1.58 18.07
C PRO A 111 -6.01 1.66 17.91
N ASP A 112 -5.28 0.72 18.52
CA ASP A 112 -3.81 0.67 18.47
C ASP A 112 -3.25 0.40 17.06
N CYS A 113 -4.09 -0.09 16.14
CA CYS A 113 -3.72 -0.38 14.75
C CYS A 113 -4.15 0.72 13.77
N LEU A 114 -4.79 1.80 14.23
CA LEU A 114 -5.25 2.90 13.36
C LEU A 114 -4.11 3.72 12.75
N SER A 115 -2.90 3.64 13.31
CA SER A 115 -1.65 4.18 12.73
C SER A 115 -1.42 3.71 11.30
N PHE A 116 -1.64 2.42 11.03
CA PHE A 116 -1.57 1.84 9.69
C PHE A 116 -2.55 2.49 8.72
N CYS A 117 -3.76 2.79 9.17
CA CYS A 117 -4.79 3.42 8.35
C CYS A 117 -4.43 4.86 7.95
N LYS A 118 -3.60 5.53 8.73
CA LYS A 118 -3.03 6.84 8.38
C LYS A 118 -1.75 6.73 7.54
N GLY A 119 -1.13 5.55 7.50
CA GLY A 119 0.20 5.36 6.94
C GLY A 119 1.31 5.95 7.80
N ASP A 120 1.09 6.08 9.11
CA ASP A 120 2.03 6.65 10.06
C ASP A 120 2.41 5.60 11.10
N VAL A 121 3.32 4.71 10.72
CA VAL A 121 3.75 3.55 11.50
C VAL A 121 5.25 3.72 11.78
N PRO A 122 5.65 4.61 12.70
CA PRO A 122 7.06 4.82 13.00
C PRO A 122 7.62 3.58 13.68
N THR A 123 8.40 2.80 12.93
CA THR A 123 9.30 1.84 13.53
C THR A 123 10.50 2.66 13.97
N CYS A 124 10.90 2.68 15.25
CA CYS A 124 12.13 3.37 15.69
C CYS A 124 13.03 2.48 16.56
N ASP A 125 12.46 1.42 17.12
CA ASP A 125 13.12 0.43 17.94
C ASP A 125 12.44 -0.94 17.76
N LEU A 126 13.11 -2.02 18.20
CA LEU A 126 12.59 -3.39 18.11
C LEU A 126 11.23 -3.53 18.81
N GLN A 127 10.96 -2.73 19.85
CA GLN A 127 9.70 -2.76 20.57
C GLN A 127 8.52 -2.26 19.73
N SER A 128 8.75 -1.29 18.84
CA SER A 128 7.77 -0.77 17.90
C SER A 128 7.30 -1.89 16.97
N LEU A 129 8.22 -2.71 16.46
CA LEU A 129 7.91 -3.84 15.59
C LEU A 129 7.01 -4.87 16.28
N PHE A 130 7.35 -5.26 17.51
CA PHE A 130 6.53 -6.19 18.29
C PHE A 130 5.14 -5.63 18.61
N THR A 131 5.04 -4.31 18.80
CA THR A 131 3.77 -3.62 19.04
C THR A 131 2.87 -3.64 17.81
N TYR A 132 3.46 -3.58 16.60
CA TYR A 132 2.71 -3.59 15.35
C TYR A 132 2.36 -4.99 14.82
N GLN A 133 3.08 -6.03 15.24
CA GLN A 133 2.86 -7.40 14.76
C GLN A 133 1.38 -7.86 14.87
N PRO A 134 0.63 -7.61 15.96
CA PRO A 134 -0.78 -7.98 16.05
C PRO A 134 -1.67 -7.28 15.01
N CYS A 135 -1.26 -6.12 14.50
CA CYS A 135 -2.01 -5.35 13.50
C CYS A 135 -1.96 -5.97 12.10
N LEU A 136 -0.97 -6.81 11.81
CA LEU A 136 -0.83 -7.45 10.50
C LEU A 136 -2.03 -8.35 10.15
N ARG A 137 -2.78 -8.84 11.14
CA ARG A 137 -4.04 -9.57 10.91
C ARG A 137 -5.10 -8.74 10.18
N TYR A 138 -5.00 -7.41 10.24
CA TYR A 138 -5.92 -6.49 9.59
C TYR A 138 -5.45 -6.05 8.20
N ILE A 139 -4.33 -6.58 7.68
CA ILE A 139 -3.68 -6.07 6.47
C ILE A 139 -4.63 -5.93 5.28
N GLU A 140 -5.47 -6.94 5.01
CA GLU A 140 -6.44 -6.93 3.91
C GLU A 140 -7.52 -5.86 4.09
N THR A 141 -7.96 -5.63 5.34
CA THR A 141 -8.95 -4.60 5.66
C THR A 141 -8.33 -3.20 5.56
N ILE A 142 -7.10 -3.03 6.03
CA ILE A 142 -6.32 -1.79 5.95
C ILE A 142 -6.10 -1.41 4.48
N THR A 143 -5.59 -2.33 3.65
CA THR A 143 -5.32 -2.04 2.24
C THR A 143 -6.59 -1.78 1.45
N HIS A 144 -7.69 -2.47 1.76
CA HIS A 144 -8.99 -2.17 1.19
C HIS A 144 -9.44 -0.72 1.51
N CYS A 145 -9.32 -0.27 2.76
CA CYS A 145 -9.61 1.11 3.14
C CYS A 145 -8.72 2.14 2.44
N HIS A 146 -7.44 1.82 2.24
CA HIS A 146 -6.54 2.66 1.44
C HIS A 146 -7.03 2.78 -0.01
N MET A 147 -7.32 1.65 -0.67
CA MET A 147 -7.76 1.62 -2.07
C MET A 147 -9.09 2.35 -2.30
N GLU A 148 -10.02 2.31 -1.33
CA GLU A 148 -11.31 3.03 -1.39
C GLU A 148 -11.14 4.56 -1.37
N ASN A 149 -10.03 5.06 -0.84
CA ASN A 149 -9.77 6.48 -0.63
C ASN A 149 -8.68 7.07 -1.52
N LEU A 150 -8.09 6.27 -2.40
CA LEU A 150 -7.13 6.76 -3.40
C LEU A 150 -7.77 7.78 -4.33
N LEU A 151 -7.00 8.82 -4.66
CA LEU A 151 -7.36 9.80 -5.68
C LEU A 151 -6.72 9.45 -7.04
N SER A 152 -7.25 10.04 -8.11
CA SER A 152 -6.73 9.85 -9.47
C SER A 152 -5.22 10.15 -9.61
N ALA A 153 -4.71 11.13 -8.84
CA ALA A 153 -3.31 11.55 -8.84
C ALA A 153 -2.59 11.22 -7.51
N PRO A 154 -1.28 10.91 -7.52
CA PRO A 154 -0.48 10.64 -6.32
C PRO A 154 -0.39 11.84 -5.40
N ARG A 155 -0.40 11.58 -4.11
CA ARG A 155 -0.28 12.62 -3.07
C ARG A 155 0.96 12.45 -2.20
N TRP A 156 1.60 11.29 -2.22
CA TRP A 156 2.90 11.09 -1.60
C TRP A 156 3.92 12.13 -2.11
N ASP A 157 4.81 12.53 -1.21
CA ASP A 157 5.88 13.49 -1.46
C ASP A 157 7.14 12.73 -1.89
N PRO A 158 7.73 13.01 -3.07
CA PRO A 158 8.98 12.37 -3.50
C PRO A 158 10.17 12.61 -2.56
N ASN A 159 10.12 13.63 -1.70
CA ASN A 159 11.15 13.92 -0.72
C ASN A 159 10.78 13.43 0.69
N TRP A 160 9.69 12.68 0.84
CA TRP A 160 9.36 12.08 2.12
C TRP A 160 10.48 11.14 2.57
N ALA A 161 10.79 11.20 3.86
CA ALA A 161 11.68 10.27 4.52
C ALA A 161 11.02 9.80 5.82
N ALA A 162 11.24 8.53 6.16
CA ALA A 162 10.86 8.02 7.47
C ALA A 162 11.56 8.85 8.57
N ARG A 163 10.82 9.14 9.64
CA ARG A 163 11.36 9.89 10.80
C ARG A 163 12.46 9.14 11.54
N CYS A 164 12.44 7.81 11.46
CA CYS A 164 13.32 6.92 12.20
C CYS A 164 14.20 6.16 11.22
N ASP A 165 15.50 6.27 11.45
CA ASP A 165 16.53 5.60 10.66
C ASP A 165 16.76 4.23 11.28
N TRP A 166 16.07 3.21 10.77
CA TRP A 166 16.55 1.83 10.96
C TRP A 166 17.81 1.56 10.14
N ASP A 167 18.10 2.46 9.19
CA ASP A 167 19.02 2.23 8.08
C ASP A 167 20.48 2.65 8.36
N GLU A 168 20.86 2.93 9.62
CA GLU A 168 22.27 3.21 9.96
C GLU A 168 22.90 2.22 10.96
N SER A 169 22.14 1.26 11.51
CA SER A 169 22.67 0.29 12.46
C SER A 169 22.56 -1.15 11.95
N ASP A 170 23.38 -1.47 10.95
CA ASP A 170 23.96 -2.81 10.79
C ASP A 170 25.45 -2.75 11.18
#